data_AF-L0KTB5-F1
#
_entry.id   AF-L0KTB5-F1
#
_cell.length_a   1.000
_cell.length_b   1.000
_cell.length_c   1.000
_cell.angle_alpha   90.00
_cell.angle_beta   90.00
_cell.angle_gamma   90.00
#
_symmetry.space_group_name_H-M   'P 1'
#
loop_
_entity.id
_entity.type
_entity.pdbx_description
1 polymer ?
#
loop_
_entity_poly.entity_id
_entity_poly.type
_entity_poly.pdbx_seq_one_letter_code
_entity_poly.pdbx_strand_id
1 'polypeptide(L)'
;MGFFDNERYLISALVQSLAATIALVITLSLVAVQLAAQSYSTRVIDVYKKNPDMWILLCIYIAVIFYGLGLLKVIDIGVAGINMEFAIFWVYFLGFFAFICLVPYILKTLDLLKPSTVINLLAEEITKENVLAALKNHEVVAEIDPIQPIIDIINSALEKNEYETVRNVLKAITNSTVSILEESHFEWGEEDEFSRYIVDSIKNIAISAIQKENTNSTLAAIKNLEIIGTKAVENNHEKTAGWTAKVLEKIGINVAETQLEEAVRRTVKALEKMGYEAVCKKLTRSIWSATTALEKIGDKAVENKLRKTVSEIAYSLQNIGTKATENKFEEAIWRTTITLENLGKGIIESELDGIYLVVEAIEIIGTKAAKNRFEIGTLHSKQMLNSLLEKSKEKGRTEISNTIEESIQSIDKIP
;
A
#
# COMPACT_ATOMS: atom_id res chain seq x y z
N MET A 1 -47.29 -38.71 38.18
CA MET A 1 -46.66 -39.34 37.00
C MET A 1 -46.58 -38.37 35.82
N GLY A 2 -47.63 -37.62 35.47
CA GLY A 2 -47.61 -36.77 34.26
C GLY A 2 -46.79 -35.47 34.22
N PHE A 3 -46.18 -34.98 35.32
CA PHE A 3 -45.40 -33.74 35.29
C PHE A 3 -44.00 -33.95 34.67
N PHE A 4 -43.28 -34.99 35.10
CA PHE A 4 -41.94 -35.31 34.60
C PHE A 4 -41.93 -35.85 33.16
N ASP A 5 -43.05 -36.41 32.67
CA ASP A 5 -43.17 -36.88 31.29
C ASP A 5 -43.18 -35.71 30.28
N ASN A 6 -43.87 -34.62 30.61
CA ASN A 6 -43.88 -33.40 29.80
C ASN A 6 -42.51 -32.71 29.81
N GLU A 7 -41.85 -32.63 30.96
CA GLU A 7 -40.51 -32.04 31.08
C GLU A 7 -39.46 -32.86 30.31
N ARG A 8 -39.53 -34.19 30.37
CA ARG A 8 -38.67 -35.08 29.58
C ARG A 8 -38.85 -34.86 28.08
N TYR A 9 -40.09 -34.75 27.62
CA TYR A 9 -40.38 -34.48 26.21
C TYR A 9 -39.80 -33.14 25.77
N LEU A 10 -39.99 -32.08 26.57
CA LEU A 10 -39.49 -30.74 26.27
C LEU A 10 -37.96 -30.65 26.31
N ILE A 11 -37.29 -31.30 27.28
CA ILE A 11 -35.81 -31.36 27.32
C ILE A 11 -35.28 -32.15 26.12
N SER A 12 -35.92 -33.26 25.74
CA SER A 12 -35.54 -34.03 24.57
C SER A 12 -35.68 -33.20 23.28
N ALA A 13 -36.79 -32.48 23.12
CA ALA A 13 -37.01 -31.57 22.00
C ALA A 13 -35.97 -30.43 21.99
N LEU A 14 -35.63 -29.85 23.15
CA LEU A 14 -34.60 -28.83 23.28
C LEU A 14 -33.24 -29.36 22.83
N VAL A 15 -32.79 -30.50 23.36
CA VAL A 15 -31.51 -31.11 22.99
C VAL A 15 -31.45 -31.42 21.49
N GLN A 16 -32.53 -31.96 20.91
CA GLN A 16 -32.62 -32.21 19.46
C GLN A 16 -32.54 -30.92 18.65
N SER A 17 -33.25 -29.86 19.07
CA SER A 17 -33.21 -28.55 18.39
C SER A 17 -31.83 -27.90 18.45
N LEU A 18 -31.13 -28.00 19.59
CA LEU A 18 -29.77 -27.51 19.76
C LEU A 18 -28.78 -28.30 18.88
N ALA A 19 -28.93 -29.64 18.82
CA ALA A 19 -28.12 -30.50 17.96
C ALA A 19 -28.34 -30.21 16.46
N ALA A 20 -29.58 -29.96 16.04
CA ALA A 20 -29.89 -29.57 14.66
C ALA A 20 -29.33 -28.17 14.33
N THR A 21 -29.49 -27.22 15.26
CA THR A 21 -29.01 -25.84 15.07
C THR A 21 -27.49 -25.80 14.96
N ILE A 22 -26.75 -26.47 15.85
CA ILE A 22 -25.28 -26.51 15.77
C ILE A 22 -24.80 -27.21 14.49
N ALA A 23 -25.49 -28.25 14.02
CA ALA A 23 -25.18 -28.91 12.76
C ALA A 23 -25.35 -27.93 11.57
N LEU A 24 -26.44 -27.16 11.52
CA LEU A 24 -26.65 -26.12 10.50
C LEU A 24 -25.60 -25.01 10.57
N VAL A 25 -25.22 -24.60 11.77
CA VAL A 25 -24.17 -23.58 11.95
C VAL A 25 -22.84 -24.09 11.41
N ILE A 26 -22.44 -25.33 11.73
CA ILE A 26 -21.21 -25.93 11.23
C ILE A 26 -21.23 -26.00 9.70
N THR A 27 -22.34 -26.42 9.08
CA THR A 27 -22.43 -26.51 7.62
C THR A 27 -22.37 -25.14 6.95
N LEU A 28 -23.13 -24.16 7.44
CA LEU A 28 -23.09 -22.79 6.92
C LEU A 28 -21.69 -22.16 7.08
N SER A 29 -21.03 -22.37 8.20
CA SER A 29 -19.68 -21.86 8.44
C SER A 29 -18.65 -22.53 7.54
N LEU A 30 -18.78 -23.84 7.28
CA LEU A 30 -17.92 -24.53 6.30
C LEU A 30 -18.15 -24.01 4.87
N VAL A 31 -19.40 -23.77 4.47
CA VAL A 31 -19.72 -23.18 3.15
C VAL A 31 -19.16 -21.75 3.05
N ALA A 32 -19.31 -20.96 4.12
CA ALA A 32 -18.73 -19.62 4.20
C ALA A 32 -17.20 -19.64 4.02
N VAL A 33 -16.51 -20.55 4.71
CA VAL A 33 -15.07 -20.77 4.57
C VAL A 33 -14.70 -21.23 3.16
N GLN A 34 -15.48 -22.13 2.55
CA GLN A 34 -15.26 -22.59 1.18
C GLN A 34 -15.39 -21.45 0.16
N LEU A 35 -16.44 -20.62 0.27
CA LEU A 35 -16.64 -19.46 -0.59
C LEU A 35 -15.53 -18.43 -0.42
N ALA A 36 -15.08 -18.19 0.81
CA ALA A 36 -13.94 -17.31 1.08
C ALA A 36 -12.63 -17.87 0.49
N ALA A 37 -12.38 -19.17 0.66
CA ALA A 37 -11.19 -19.83 0.13
C ALA A 37 -11.14 -19.82 -1.41
N GLN A 38 -12.29 -19.98 -2.07
CA GLN A 38 -12.42 -19.89 -3.53
C GLN A 38 -12.26 -18.46 -4.03
N SER A 39 -12.69 -17.47 -3.24
CA SER A 39 -12.69 -16.07 -3.67
C SER A 39 -11.36 -15.37 -3.41
N TYR A 40 -10.62 -15.77 -2.37
CA TYR A 40 -9.50 -14.98 -1.85
C TYR A 40 -8.15 -15.73 -1.85
N SER A 41 -8.07 -16.94 -1.29
CA SER A 41 -6.92 -17.89 -1.39
C SER A 41 -7.18 -19.03 -0.39
N THR A 42 -6.58 -20.21 -0.61
CA THR A 42 -6.68 -21.34 0.35
C THR A 42 -6.10 -20.99 1.73
N ARG A 43 -5.17 -20.03 1.80
CA ARG A 43 -4.54 -19.55 3.05
C ARG A 43 -5.47 -18.70 3.91
N VAL A 44 -6.56 -18.17 3.36
CA VAL A 44 -7.60 -17.44 4.12
C VAL A 44 -8.34 -18.34 5.11
N ILE A 45 -8.31 -19.65 4.89
CA ILE A 45 -8.91 -20.63 5.80
C ILE A 45 -8.29 -20.54 7.21
N ASP A 46 -7.00 -20.25 7.30
CA ASP A 46 -6.31 -20.22 8.59
C ASP A 46 -6.71 -19.00 9.45
N VAL A 47 -7.13 -17.90 8.80
CA VAL A 47 -7.76 -16.75 9.47
C VAL A 47 -9.10 -17.16 10.11
N TYR A 48 -9.89 -17.98 9.42
CA TYR A 48 -11.15 -18.49 9.96
C TYR A 48 -10.95 -19.49 11.11
N LYS A 49 -9.91 -20.34 11.04
CA LYS A 49 -9.59 -21.28 12.14
C LYS A 49 -9.15 -20.58 13.43
N LYS A 50 -8.41 -19.46 13.32
CA LYS A 50 -7.91 -18.69 14.46
C LYS A 50 -9.02 -17.90 15.20
N ASN A 51 -10.21 -17.74 14.61
CA ASN A 51 -11.30 -17.02 15.26
C ASN A 51 -11.88 -17.83 16.45
N PRO A 52 -11.75 -17.36 17.70
CA PRO A 52 -12.14 -18.14 18.88
C PRO A 52 -13.66 -18.30 19.03
N ASP A 53 -14.45 -17.41 18.43
CA ASP A 53 -15.91 -17.34 18.57
C ASP A 53 -16.62 -18.63 18.12
N MET A 54 -16.15 -19.27 17.04
CA MET A 54 -16.72 -20.55 16.56
C MET A 54 -16.50 -21.64 17.60
N TRP A 55 -15.30 -21.73 18.17
CA TRP A 55 -14.94 -22.72 19.16
C TRP A 55 -15.69 -22.49 20.47
N ILE A 56 -15.85 -21.23 20.90
CA ILE A 56 -16.61 -20.87 22.09
C ILE A 56 -18.09 -21.28 21.93
N LEU A 57 -18.71 -20.94 20.80
CA LEU A 57 -20.11 -21.33 20.52
C LEU A 57 -20.28 -22.85 20.51
N LEU A 58 -19.36 -23.57 19.84
CA LEU A 58 -19.39 -25.03 19.76
C LEU A 58 -19.25 -25.67 21.15
N CYS A 59 -18.33 -25.17 21.98
CA CYS A 59 -18.18 -25.63 23.37
C CYS A 59 -19.43 -25.39 24.21
N ILE A 60 -20.08 -24.23 24.10
CA ILE A 60 -21.32 -23.92 24.81
C ILE A 60 -22.41 -24.92 24.41
N TYR A 61 -22.66 -25.10 23.11
CA TYR A 61 -23.70 -26.01 22.62
C TYR A 61 -23.44 -27.46 23.03
N ILE A 62 -22.20 -27.92 22.91
CA ILE A 62 -21.81 -29.28 23.33
C ILE A 62 -22.06 -29.46 24.83
N ALA A 63 -21.66 -28.49 25.67
CA ALA A 63 -21.88 -28.55 27.11
C ALA A 63 -23.37 -28.60 27.47
N VAL A 64 -24.21 -27.79 26.82
CA VAL A 64 -25.67 -27.78 27.06
C VAL A 64 -26.32 -29.09 26.59
N ILE A 65 -25.90 -29.65 25.45
CA ILE A 65 -26.39 -30.94 24.95
C ILE A 65 -26.03 -32.06 25.93
N PHE A 66 -24.77 -32.14 26.37
CA PHE A 66 -24.34 -33.17 27.33
C PHE A 66 -25.06 -33.03 28.68
N TYR A 67 -25.25 -31.80 29.16
CA TYR A 67 -25.98 -31.54 30.39
C TYR A 67 -27.46 -31.95 30.27
N GLY A 68 -28.12 -31.62 29.15
CA GLY A 68 -29.50 -32.04 28.87
C GLY A 68 -29.67 -33.55 28.74
N LEU A 69 -28.74 -34.23 28.04
CA LEU A 69 -28.73 -35.70 27.94
C LEU A 69 -28.48 -36.37 29.30
N GLY A 70 -27.56 -35.83 30.10
CA GLY A 70 -27.28 -36.28 31.46
C GLY A 70 -28.53 -36.18 32.35
N LEU A 71 -29.23 -35.04 32.28
CA LEU A 71 -30.47 -34.83 33.02
C LEU A 71 -31.59 -35.78 32.60
N LEU A 72 -31.75 -36.02 31.29
CA LEU A 72 -32.72 -37.00 30.77
C LEU A 72 -32.48 -38.41 31.36
N LYS A 73 -31.22 -38.82 31.48
CA LYS A 73 -30.86 -40.11 32.07
C LYS A 73 -31.16 -40.17 33.57
N VAL A 74 -30.95 -39.09 34.31
CA VAL A 74 -31.27 -39.02 35.76
C VAL A 74 -32.78 -39.08 35.99
N ILE A 75 -33.58 -38.41 35.16
CA ILE A 75 -35.05 -38.47 35.19
C ILE A 75 -35.54 -39.90 34.93
N ASP A 76 -34.94 -40.59 33.95
CA ASP A 76 -35.34 -41.96 33.56
C ASP A 76 -35.06 -43.02 34.65
N ILE A 77 -33.99 -42.83 35.43
CA ILE A 77 -33.62 -43.72 36.55
C ILE A 77 -34.49 -43.44 37.80
N GLY A 78 -35.33 -42.41 37.78
CA GLY A 78 -36.27 -42.10 38.87
C GLY A 78 -35.61 -41.50 40.12
N VAL A 79 -34.40 -40.95 40.00
CA VAL A 79 -33.69 -40.29 41.11
C VAL A 79 -34.19 -38.85 41.22
N ALA A 80 -35.40 -38.66 41.74
CA ALA A 80 -36.02 -37.35 41.89
C ALA A 80 -35.76 -36.75 43.29
N GLY A 81 -35.14 -35.58 43.34
CA GLY A 81 -34.94 -34.78 44.56
C GLY A 81 -35.14 -33.29 44.29
N ILE A 82 -35.13 -32.45 45.34
CA ILE A 82 -35.39 -30.99 45.29
C ILE A 82 -34.48 -30.25 44.28
N ASN A 83 -33.31 -30.80 43.95
CA ASN A 83 -32.39 -30.25 42.96
C ASN A 83 -32.85 -30.41 41.49
N MET A 84 -33.88 -31.22 41.21
CA MET A 84 -34.29 -31.53 39.83
C MET A 84 -35.01 -30.36 39.16
N GLU A 85 -35.96 -29.70 39.83
CA GLU A 85 -36.64 -28.52 39.26
C GLU A 85 -35.65 -27.40 38.93
N PHE A 86 -34.66 -27.19 39.81
CA PHE A 86 -33.58 -26.25 39.57
C PHE A 86 -32.70 -26.65 38.38
N ALA A 87 -32.33 -27.93 38.26
CA ALA A 87 -31.56 -28.44 37.13
C ALA A 87 -32.31 -28.29 35.79
N ILE A 88 -33.63 -28.54 35.79
CA ILE A 88 -34.50 -28.38 34.62
C ILE A 88 -34.55 -26.90 34.20
N PHE A 89 -34.76 -25.99 35.16
CA PHE A 89 -34.71 -24.55 34.91
C PHE A 89 -33.36 -24.12 34.30
N TRP A 90 -32.24 -24.63 34.83
CA TRP A 90 -30.91 -24.34 34.28
C TRP A 90 -30.71 -24.85 32.86
N VAL A 91 -31.20 -26.06 32.53
CA VAL A 91 -31.14 -26.57 31.15
C VAL A 91 -31.88 -25.64 30.19
N TYR A 92 -33.11 -25.21 30.54
CA TYR A 92 -33.86 -24.29 29.70
C TYR A 92 -33.21 -22.92 29.58
N PHE A 93 -32.71 -22.38 30.69
CA PHE A 93 -32.00 -21.10 30.71
C PHE A 93 -30.74 -21.16 29.83
N LEU A 94 -29.92 -22.21 29.97
CA LEU A 94 -28.73 -22.42 29.16
C LEU A 94 -29.06 -22.66 27.69
N GLY A 95 -30.14 -23.37 27.38
CA GLY A 95 -30.63 -23.55 26.01
C GLY A 95 -31.07 -22.25 25.36
N PHE A 96 -31.84 -21.43 26.08
CA PHE A 96 -32.24 -20.09 25.63
C PHE A 96 -31.03 -19.18 25.44
N PHE A 97 -30.08 -19.20 26.38
CA PHE A 97 -28.82 -18.48 26.29
C PHE A 97 -28.02 -18.91 25.05
N ALA A 98 -27.93 -20.21 24.75
CA ALA A 98 -27.26 -20.72 23.56
C ALA A 98 -27.90 -20.21 22.25
N PHE A 99 -29.23 -20.08 22.19
CA PHE A 99 -29.92 -19.45 21.06
C PHE A 99 -29.62 -17.95 20.97
N ILE A 100 -29.55 -17.23 22.09
CA ILE A 100 -29.16 -15.82 22.08
C ILE A 100 -27.73 -15.65 21.54
N CYS A 101 -26.78 -16.49 21.96
CA CYS A 101 -25.40 -16.46 21.48
C CYS A 101 -25.25 -16.73 19.97
N LEU A 102 -26.25 -17.34 19.34
CA LEU A 102 -26.24 -17.60 17.90
C LEU A 102 -26.34 -16.31 17.08
N VAL A 103 -27.16 -15.35 17.50
CA VAL A 103 -27.36 -14.08 16.77
C VAL A 103 -26.05 -13.30 16.58
N PRO A 104 -25.27 -12.98 17.63
CA PRO A 104 -24.00 -12.27 17.46
C PRO A 104 -22.99 -13.10 16.67
N TYR A 105 -23.00 -14.43 16.79
CA TYR A 105 -22.15 -15.29 15.97
C TYR A 105 -22.47 -15.16 14.48
N ILE A 106 -23.74 -15.30 14.08
CA ILE A 106 -24.14 -15.18 12.67
C ILE A 106 -23.75 -13.81 12.11
N LEU A 107 -24.01 -12.73 12.86
CA LEU A 107 -23.61 -11.39 12.43
C LEU A 107 -22.10 -11.27 12.23
N LYS A 108 -21.28 -11.81 13.15
CA LYS A 108 -19.83 -11.80 13.01
C LYS A 108 -19.33 -12.68 11.85
N THR A 109 -19.94 -13.84 11.62
CA THR A 109 -19.61 -14.69 10.47
C THR A 109 -19.96 -14.00 9.15
N LEU A 110 -21.11 -13.32 9.07
CA LEU A 110 -21.47 -12.51 7.90
C LEU A 110 -20.49 -11.34 7.69
N ASP A 111 -19.97 -10.75 8.77
CA ASP A 111 -18.92 -9.73 8.66
C ASP A 111 -17.58 -10.30 8.20
N LEU A 112 -17.20 -11.50 8.64
CA LEU A 112 -16.00 -12.20 8.17
C LEU A 112 -16.09 -12.60 6.69
N LEU A 113 -17.30 -12.76 6.14
CA LEU A 113 -17.52 -13.03 4.72
C LEU A 113 -17.24 -11.80 3.84
N LYS A 114 -17.23 -10.59 4.42
CA LYS A 114 -16.96 -9.37 3.65
C LYS A 114 -15.48 -9.34 3.23
N PRO A 115 -15.17 -9.11 1.94
CA PRO A 115 -13.78 -9.04 1.46
C PRO A 115 -12.93 -8.08 2.28
N SER A 116 -13.46 -6.90 2.63
CA SER A 116 -12.75 -5.88 3.41
C SER A 116 -12.32 -6.38 4.79
N THR A 117 -13.13 -7.21 5.45
CA THR A 117 -12.82 -7.74 6.79
C THR A 117 -11.69 -8.76 6.71
N VAL A 118 -11.76 -9.68 5.74
CA VAL A 118 -10.69 -10.66 5.49
C VAL A 118 -9.37 -9.96 5.16
N ILE A 119 -9.42 -8.96 4.28
CA ILE A 119 -8.25 -8.18 3.88
C ILE A 119 -7.63 -7.48 5.10
N ASN A 120 -8.44 -6.87 5.97
CA ASN A 120 -7.94 -6.20 7.17
C ASN A 120 -7.30 -7.19 8.14
N LEU A 121 -7.90 -8.36 8.37
CA LEU A 121 -7.34 -9.40 9.23
C LEU A 121 -6.00 -9.91 8.71
N LEU A 122 -5.86 -10.09 7.39
CA LEU A 122 -4.57 -10.45 6.78
C LEU A 122 -3.56 -9.30 6.90
N ALA A 123 -4.02 -8.05 6.73
CA ALA A 123 -3.16 -6.88 6.83
C ALA A 123 -2.68 -6.61 8.28
N GLU A 124 -3.42 -7.05 9.30
CA GLU A 124 -2.98 -7.06 10.70
C GLU A 124 -1.81 -8.02 10.94
N GLU A 125 -1.68 -9.09 10.13
CA GLU A 125 -0.51 -9.98 10.19
C GLU A 125 0.73 -9.36 9.54
N ILE A 126 0.61 -8.26 8.77
CA ILE A 126 1.75 -7.48 8.27
C ILE A 126 2.33 -6.65 9.42
N THR A 127 3.16 -7.29 10.23
CA THR A 127 3.99 -6.64 11.24
C THR A 127 5.46 -6.66 10.83
N LYS A 128 6.28 -5.80 11.44
CA LYS A 128 7.74 -5.79 11.21
C LYS A 128 8.33 -7.18 11.46
N GLU A 129 7.97 -7.79 12.58
CA GLU A 129 8.50 -9.07 13.04
C GLU A 129 8.12 -10.21 12.08
N ASN A 130 6.86 -10.26 11.65
CA ASN A 130 6.38 -11.31 10.76
C ASN A 130 7.02 -11.20 9.37
N VAL A 131 7.16 -9.98 8.84
CA VAL A 131 7.82 -9.75 7.55
C VAL A 131 9.30 -10.13 7.60
N LEU A 132 10.03 -9.69 8.62
CA LEU A 132 11.46 -10.02 8.76
C LEU A 132 11.68 -11.51 9.06
N ALA A 133 10.79 -12.15 9.81
CA ALA A 133 10.84 -13.58 10.06
C ALA A 133 10.61 -14.40 8.77
N ALA A 134 9.66 -13.97 7.93
CA ALA A 134 9.42 -14.58 6.62
C ALA A 134 10.65 -14.48 5.71
N LEU A 135 11.40 -13.36 5.76
CA LEU A 135 12.62 -13.17 4.98
C LEU A 135 13.79 -14.02 5.48
N LYS A 136 13.94 -14.25 6.79
CA LYS A 136 15.07 -15.03 7.36
C LYS A 136 14.92 -16.54 7.14
N ASN A 137 13.70 -17.07 7.06
CA ASN A 137 13.43 -18.50 6.98
C ASN A 137 13.17 -18.98 5.55
N HIS A 138 14.24 -19.12 4.75
CA HIS A 138 14.16 -19.56 3.35
C HIS A 138 13.65 -21.02 3.14
N GLU A 139 13.51 -21.82 4.20
CA GLU A 139 13.06 -23.22 4.12
C GLU A 139 11.55 -23.42 4.41
N VAL A 140 10.84 -22.43 4.95
CA VAL A 140 9.41 -22.53 5.32
C VAL A 140 8.60 -21.36 4.71
N VAL A 141 8.90 -21.03 3.45
CA VAL A 141 8.46 -19.78 2.78
C VAL A 141 6.96 -19.76 2.41
N ALA A 142 6.25 -20.89 2.51
CA ALA A 142 4.86 -20.96 2.04
C ALA A 142 3.79 -20.69 3.13
N GLU A 143 4.09 -20.83 4.43
CA GLU A 143 3.05 -20.72 5.48
C GLU A 143 3.15 -19.46 6.34
N ILE A 144 4.28 -18.74 6.34
CA ILE A 144 4.54 -17.66 7.31
C ILE A 144 4.55 -16.26 6.65
N ASP A 145 4.56 -16.17 5.32
CA ASP A 145 4.61 -14.88 4.64
C ASP A 145 3.27 -14.11 4.76
N PRO A 146 3.24 -12.98 5.50
CA PRO A 146 2.00 -12.24 5.72
C PRO A 146 1.52 -11.48 4.48
N ILE A 147 2.38 -11.26 3.48
CA ILE A 147 2.06 -10.52 2.27
C ILE A 147 1.56 -11.45 1.16
N GLN A 148 2.05 -12.68 1.08
CA GLN A 148 1.71 -13.58 -0.02
C GLN A 148 0.19 -13.86 -0.17
N PRO A 149 -0.59 -14.15 0.89
CA PRO A 149 -2.04 -14.32 0.77
C PRO A 149 -2.73 -13.09 0.18
N ILE A 150 -2.20 -11.91 0.49
CA ILE A 150 -2.72 -10.62 0.05
C ILE A 150 -2.40 -10.39 -1.43
N ILE A 151 -1.20 -10.79 -1.88
CA ILE A 151 -0.82 -10.79 -3.29
C ILE A 151 -1.71 -11.76 -4.09
N ASP A 152 -2.00 -12.95 -3.56
CA ASP A 152 -2.87 -13.93 -4.22
C ASP A 152 -4.28 -13.35 -4.45
N ILE A 153 -4.84 -12.65 -3.44
CA ILE A 153 -6.13 -11.95 -3.57
C ILE A 153 -6.06 -10.89 -4.68
N ILE A 154 -4.99 -10.10 -4.73
CA ILE A 154 -4.84 -9.07 -5.76
C ILE A 154 -4.75 -9.68 -7.15
N ASN A 155 -3.98 -10.74 -7.33
CA ASN A 155 -3.86 -11.40 -8.63
C ASN A 155 -5.20 -11.97 -9.09
N SER A 156 -5.96 -12.62 -8.19
CA SER A 156 -7.33 -13.07 -8.49
C SER A 156 -8.26 -11.91 -8.85
N ALA A 157 -8.20 -10.81 -8.10
CA ALA A 157 -9.00 -9.61 -8.37
C ALA A 157 -8.64 -8.96 -9.71
N LEU A 158 -7.35 -8.91 -10.06
CA LEU A 158 -6.87 -8.43 -11.36
C LEU A 158 -7.32 -9.33 -12.51
N GLU A 159 -7.42 -10.64 -12.33
CA GLU A 159 -8.00 -11.57 -13.32
C GLU A 159 -9.50 -11.35 -13.51
N LYS A 160 -10.23 -11.05 -12.43
CA LYS A 160 -11.68 -10.78 -12.45
C LYS A 160 -12.03 -9.33 -12.80
N ASN A 161 -11.04 -8.46 -13.01
CA ASN A 161 -11.21 -7.00 -13.19
C ASN A 161 -11.91 -6.30 -12.02
N GLU A 162 -11.80 -6.85 -10.80
CA GLU A 162 -12.35 -6.29 -9.57
C GLU A 162 -11.39 -5.23 -8.98
N TYR A 163 -11.28 -4.09 -9.66
CA TYR A 163 -10.35 -3.03 -9.30
C TYR A 163 -10.57 -2.46 -7.88
N GLU A 164 -11.81 -2.53 -7.36
CA GLU A 164 -12.14 -2.05 -6.03
C GLU A 164 -11.51 -2.94 -4.94
N THR A 165 -11.50 -4.26 -5.15
CA THR A 165 -10.80 -5.23 -4.31
C THR A 165 -9.30 -4.91 -4.31
N VAL A 166 -8.68 -4.76 -5.49
CA VAL A 166 -7.25 -4.40 -5.61
C VAL A 166 -6.92 -3.12 -4.83
N ARG A 167 -7.75 -2.08 -4.97
CA ARG A 167 -7.56 -0.81 -4.27
C ARG A 167 -7.66 -0.95 -2.75
N ASN A 168 -8.64 -1.70 -2.27
CA ASN A 168 -8.82 -1.94 -0.84
C ASN A 168 -7.65 -2.72 -0.24
N VAL A 169 -7.16 -3.72 -0.97
CA VAL A 169 -6.01 -4.51 -0.54
C VAL A 169 -4.73 -3.66 -0.48
N LEU A 170 -4.42 -2.91 -1.54
CA LEU A 170 -3.24 -2.04 -1.56
C LEU A 170 -3.28 -0.97 -0.45
N LYS A 171 -4.48 -0.46 -0.13
CA LYS A 171 -4.68 0.47 0.97
C LYS A 171 -4.39 -0.19 2.32
N ALA A 172 -4.79 -1.44 2.52
CA ALA A 172 -4.52 -2.17 3.75
C ALA A 172 -3.01 -2.39 3.94
N ILE A 173 -2.29 -2.85 2.90
CA ILE A 173 -0.81 -2.97 2.92
C ILE A 173 -0.16 -1.63 3.26
N THR A 174 -0.63 -0.55 2.64
CA THR A 174 -0.09 0.81 2.84
C THR A 174 -0.31 1.29 4.27
N ASN A 175 -1.49 1.08 4.83
CA ASN A 175 -1.78 1.47 6.20
C ASN A 175 -0.90 0.70 7.20
N SER A 176 -0.76 -0.62 7.04
CA SER A 176 0.13 -1.42 7.90
C SER A 176 1.59 -0.97 7.75
N THR A 177 2.05 -0.74 6.51
CA THR A 177 3.42 -0.26 6.24
C THR A 177 3.68 1.09 6.89
N VAL A 178 2.78 2.06 6.72
CA VAL A 178 2.92 3.40 7.31
C VAL A 178 2.91 3.33 8.83
N SER A 179 2.05 2.50 9.43
CA SER A 179 2.01 2.33 10.90
C SER A 179 3.35 1.77 11.40
N ILE A 180 3.92 0.77 10.71
CA ILE A 180 5.25 0.24 11.03
C ILE A 180 6.33 1.33 10.94
N LEU A 181 6.32 2.15 9.89
CA LEU A 181 7.28 3.25 9.74
C LEU A 181 7.11 4.31 10.84
N GLU A 182 5.90 4.55 11.33
CA GLU A 182 5.65 5.54 12.39
C GLU A 182 6.03 5.01 13.79
N GLU A 183 5.83 3.71 14.05
CA GLU A 183 5.92 3.14 15.40
C GLU A 183 7.19 2.32 15.66
N SER A 184 7.85 1.81 14.62
CA SER A 184 8.91 0.81 14.79
C SER A 184 10.32 1.38 14.77
N HIS A 185 11.17 0.85 15.64
CA HIS A 185 12.61 1.02 15.56
C HIS A 185 13.22 -0.12 14.71
N PHE A 186 13.89 0.21 13.61
CA PHE A 186 14.59 -0.77 12.78
C PHE A 186 16.04 -0.94 13.25
N GLU A 187 16.49 -2.19 13.39
CA GLU A 187 17.91 -2.47 13.57
C GLU A 187 18.66 -2.32 12.24
N TRP A 188 19.99 -2.36 12.31
CA TRP A 188 20.84 -2.17 11.14
C TRP A 188 20.51 -3.20 10.03
N GLY A 189 20.14 -2.70 8.85
CA GLY A 189 19.78 -3.52 7.69
C GLY A 189 18.30 -3.93 7.62
N GLU A 190 17.58 -3.94 8.74
CA GLU A 190 16.17 -4.40 8.77
C GLU A 190 15.24 -3.49 7.96
N GLU A 191 15.41 -2.17 8.05
CA GLU A 191 14.62 -1.20 7.25
C GLU A 191 14.77 -1.49 5.75
N ASP A 192 15.99 -1.80 5.31
CA ASP A 192 16.29 -2.05 3.90
C ASP A 192 15.61 -3.33 3.40
N GLU A 193 15.73 -4.42 4.17
CA GLU A 193 15.10 -5.71 3.85
C GLU A 193 13.58 -5.62 3.84
N PHE A 194 12.99 -5.04 4.89
CA PHE A 194 11.55 -4.80 5.02
C PHE A 194 11.02 -3.95 3.86
N SER A 195 11.68 -2.82 3.59
CA SER A 195 11.26 -1.87 2.55
C SER A 195 11.32 -2.51 1.18
N ARG A 196 12.42 -3.19 0.86
CA ARG A 196 12.58 -3.85 -0.42
C ARG A 196 11.45 -4.85 -0.65
N TYR A 197 11.13 -5.68 0.36
CA TYR A 197 10.09 -6.71 0.23
C TYR A 197 8.68 -6.13 0.00
N ILE A 198 8.28 -5.16 0.83
CA ILE A 198 6.94 -4.55 0.74
C ILE A 198 6.79 -3.75 -0.56
N VAL A 199 7.77 -2.90 -0.88
CA VAL A 199 7.69 -2.02 -2.05
C VAL A 199 7.81 -2.84 -3.35
N ASP A 200 8.64 -3.90 -3.39
CA ASP A 200 8.70 -4.81 -4.53
C ASP A 200 7.40 -5.61 -4.73
N SER A 201 6.69 -5.94 -3.66
CA SER A 201 5.37 -6.58 -3.77
C SER A 201 4.38 -5.66 -4.50
N ILE A 202 4.31 -4.38 -4.11
CA ILE A 202 3.46 -3.38 -4.77
C ILE A 202 3.91 -3.12 -6.21
N LYS A 203 5.23 -3.12 -6.48
CA LYS A 203 5.78 -3.03 -7.84
C LYS A 203 5.25 -4.15 -8.72
N ASN A 204 5.31 -5.40 -8.26
CA ASN A 204 4.87 -6.55 -9.05
C ASN A 204 3.37 -6.44 -9.38
N ILE A 205 2.56 -6.00 -8.41
CA ILE A 205 1.13 -5.70 -8.62
C ILE A 205 0.93 -4.61 -9.68
N ALA A 206 1.70 -3.52 -9.60
CA ALA A 206 1.61 -2.43 -10.58
C ALA A 206 1.98 -2.89 -12.00
N ILE A 207 3.03 -3.70 -12.14
CA ILE A 207 3.45 -4.25 -13.43
C ILE A 207 2.38 -5.18 -14.01
N SER A 208 1.81 -6.09 -13.20
CA SER A 208 0.70 -6.95 -13.61
C SER A 208 -0.53 -6.14 -14.04
N ALA A 209 -0.84 -5.06 -13.33
CA ALA A 209 -1.94 -4.16 -13.70
C ALA A 209 -1.68 -3.46 -15.04
N ILE A 210 -0.44 -2.99 -15.29
CA ILE A 210 -0.05 -2.37 -16.57
C ILE A 210 -0.19 -3.35 -17.72
N GLN A 211 0.30 -4.59 -17.54
CA GLN A 211 0.23 -5.64 -18.57
C GLN A 211 -1.22 -6.03 -18.92
N LYS A 212 -2.13 -5.89 -17.96
CA LYS A 212 -3.58 -6.12 -18.15
C LYS A 212 -4.32 -4.85 -18.59
N GLU A 213 -3.61 -3.76 -18.90
CA GLU A 213 -4.17 -2.45 -19.26
C GLU A 213 -5.14 -1.87 -18.20
N ASN A 214 -5.03 -2.34 -16.94
CA ASN A 214 -5.90 -1.93 -15.85
C ASN A 214 -5.38 -0.63 -15.22
N THR A 215 -5.65 0.48 -15.90
CA THR A 215 -5.20 1.83 -15.51
C THR A 215 -5.63 2.18 -14.08
N ASN A 216 -6.83 1.80 -13.64
CA ASN A 216 -7.31 2.08 -12.28
C ASN A 216 -6.45 1.39 -11.21
N SER A 217 -6.06 0.14 -11.44
CA SER A 217 -5.20 -0.61 -10.51
C SER A 217 -3.76 -0.10 -10.53
N THR A 218 -3.25 0.29 -11.70
CA THR A 218 -1.95 0.96 -11.84
C THR A 218 -1.91 2.28 -11.06
N LEU A 219 -2.93 3.13 -11.23
CA LEU A 219 -3.05 4.40 -10.49
C LEU A 219 -3.19 4.18 -8.98
N ALA A 220 -3.91 3.13 -8.56
CA ALA A 220 -4.00 2.75 -7.16
C ALA A 220 -2.63 2.34 -6.60
N ALA A 221 -1.83 1.54 -7.31
CA ALA A 221 -0.50 1.15 -6.88
C ALA A 221 0.45 2.37 -6.77
N ILE A 222 0.47 3.25 -7.77
CA ILE A 222 1.25 4.49 -7.74
C ILE A 222 0.85 5.37 -6.55
N LYS A 223 -0.45 5.53 -6.29
CA LYS A 223 -0.94 6.33 -5.16
C LYS A 223 -0.51 5.75 -3.80
N ASN A 224 -0.52 4.42 -3.66
CA ASN A 224 -0.09 3.78 -2.42
C ASN A 224 1.42 3.90 -2.22
N LEU A 225 2.22 3.77 -3.29
CA LEU A 225 3.64 4.06 -3.27
C LEU A 225 3.93 5.53 -2.94
N GLU A 226 3.18 6.49 -3.47
CA GLU A 226 3.31 7.91 -3.07
C GLU A 226 3.14 8.07 -1.56
N ILE A 227 2.11 7.44 -0.97
CA ILE A 227 1.83 7.54 0.46
C ILE A 227 2.98 6.94 1.27
N ILE A 228 3.42 5.72 0.93
CA ILE A 228 4.55 5.05 1.61
C ILE A 228 5.82 5.91 1.50
N GLY A 229 6.16 6.37 0.29
CA GLY A 229 7.36 7.15 0.04
C GLY A 229 7.35 8.50 0.76
N THR A 230 6.23 9.22 0.73
CA THR A 230 6.10 10.50 1.45
C THR A 230 6.18 10.29 2.96
N LYS A 231 5.48 9.28 3.50
CA LYS A 231 5.49 8.97 4.92
C LYS A 231 6.85 8.49 5.41
N ALA A 232 7.58 7.74 4.59
CA ALA A 232 8.96 7.37 4.86
C ALA A 232 9.85 8.61 5.00
N VAL A 233 9.73 9.57 4.07
CA VAL A 233 10.46 10.85 4.15
C VAL A 233 10.08 11.65 5.40
N GLU A 234 8.78 11.78 5.70
CA GLU A 234 8.29 12.50 6.88
C GLU A 234 8.87 11.96 8.19
N ASN A 235 9.04 10.64 8.26
CA ASN A 235 9.57 9.89 9.40
C ASN A 235 11.08 9.59 9.33
N ASN A 236 11.82 10.16 8.37
CA ASN A 236 13.26 9.98 8.15
C ASN A 236 13.73 8.56 7.81
N HIS A 237 12.85 7.72 7.26
CA HIS A 237 13.18 6.39 6.72
C HIS A 237 13.73 6.51 5.29
N GLU A 238 14.98 6.96 5.17
CA GLU A 238 15.64 7.19 3.87
C GLU A 238 15.75 5.92 3.01
N LYS A 239 15.84 4.72 3.61
CA LYS A 239 15.92 3.47 2.83
C LYS A 239 14.57 3.17 2.21
N THR A 240 13.49 3.26 2.98
CA THR A 240 12.14 3.07 2.44
C THR A 240 11.81 4.10 1.36
N ALA A 241 12.16 5.37 1.57
CA ALA A 241 11.97 6.43 0.59
C ALA A 241 12.76 6.15 -0.70
N GLY A 242 14.03 5.74 -0.58
CA GLY A 242 14.89 5.40 -1.72
C GLY A 242 14.36 4.20 -2.53
N TRP A 243 13.95 3.12 -1.86
CA TRP A 243 13.33 1.96 -2.52
C TRP A 243 12.03 2.33 -3.22
N THR A 244 11.20 3.15 -2.58
CA THR A 244 9.95 3.61 -3.17
C THR A 244 10.17 4.44 -4.42
N ALA A 245 11.12 5.39 -4.40
CA ALA A 245 11.48 6.18 -5.57
C ALA A 245 12.00 5.30 -6.72
N LYS A 246 12.83 4.30 -6.43
CA LYS A 246 13.33 3.33 -7.42
C LYS A 246 12.22 2.45 -8.01
N VAL A 247 11.20 2.11 -7.23
CA VAL A 247 10.04 1.37 -7.75
C VAL A 247 9.15 2.26 -8.60
N LEU A 248 8.91 3.51 -8.18
CA LEU A 248 8.20 4.51 -8.97
C LEU A 248 8.94 4.81 -10.29
N GLU A 249 10.28 4.84 -10.30
CA GLU A 249 11.09 4.93 -11.52
C GLU A 249 10.72 3.82 -12.51
N LYS A 250 10.80 2.55 -12.07
CA LYS A 250 10.50 1.39 -12.93
C LYS A 250 9.06 1.41 -13.44
N ILE A 251 8.11 1.74 -12.57
CA ILE A 251 6.71 1.86 -12.98
C ILE A 251 6.56 2.99 -14.00
N GLY A 252 7.15 4.16 -13.73
CA GLY A 252 7.15 5.35 -14.59
C GLY A 252 7.70 5.08 -15.98
N ILE A 253 8.82 4.34 -16.08
CA ILE A 253 9.40 3.90 -17.35
C ILE A 253 8.40 3.00 -18.09
N ASN A 254 7.85 1.97 -17.43
CA ASN A 254 6.90 1.06 -18.06
C ASN A 254 5.62 1.78 -18.53
N VAL A 255 5.07 2.72 -17.74
CA VAL A 255 3.86 3.46 -18.16
C VAL A 255 4.15 4.50 -19.25
N ALA A 256 5.38 5.01 -19.34
CA ALA A 256 5.82 5.86 -20.44
C ALA A 256 5.97 5.05 -21.74
N GLU A 257 6.41 3.79 -21.65
CA GLU A 257 6.47 2.86 -22.79
C GLU A 257 5.09 2.48 -23.31
N THR A 258 4.13 2.26 -22.41
CA THR A 258 2.74 1.95 -22.78
C THR A 258 1.89 3.19 -23.07
N GLN A 259 2.48 4.39 -23.01
CA GLN A 259 1.82 5.68 -23.27
C GLN A 259 0.57 5.95 -22.40
N LEU A 260 0.54 5.41 -21.18
CA LEU A 260 -0.51 5.71 -20.20
C LEU A 260 -0.25 7.08 -19.55
N GLU A 261 -0.52 8.17 -20.28
CA GLU A 261 -0.20 9.55 -19.88
C GLU A 261 -0.57 9.87 -18.42
N GLU A 262 -1.78 9.49 -17.99
CA GLU A 262 -2.26 9.77 -16.63
C GLU A 262 -1.45 9.03 -15.55
N ALA A 263 -1.01 7.80 -15.82
CA ALA A 263 -0.19 7.04 -14.90
C ALA A 263 1.25 7.59 -14.81
N VAL A 264 1.80 8.03 -15.94
CA VAL A 264 3.10 8.71 -15.98
C VAL A 264 3.04 9.99 -15.15
N ARG A 265 2.04 10.83 -15.41
CA ARG A 265 1.81 12.08 -14.66
C ARG A 265 1.69 11.84 -13.17
N ARG A 266 0.92 10.83 -12.77
CA ARG A 266 0.74 10.48 -11.36
C ARG A 266 2.05 10.02 -10.71
N THR A 267 2.88 9.29 -11.45
CA THR A 267 4.20 8.83 -11.00
C THR A 267 5.16 10.01 -10.81
N VAL A 268 5.22 10.92 -11.78
CA VAL A 268 6.02 12.15 -11.72
C VAL A 268 5.59 13.00 -10.51
N LYS A 269 4.29 13.18 -10.29
CA LYS A 269 3.77 13.90 -9.11
C LYS A 269 4.08 13.22 -7.78
N ALA A 270 4.10 11.88 -7.74
CA ALA A 270 4.50 11.16 -6.54
C ALA A 270 5.97 11.42 -6.19
N LEU A 271 6.86 11.34 -7.19
CA LEU A 271 8.28 11.65 -7.03
C LEU A 271 8.54 13.12 -6.69
N GLU A 272 7.78 14.06 -7.29
CA GLU A 272 7.81 15.48 -6.94
C GLU A 272 7.55 15.69 -5.46
N LYS A 273 6.47 15.10 -4.94
CA LYS A 273 6.07 15.25 -3.54
C LYS A 273 7.11 14.66 -2.59
N MET A 274 7.65 13.48 -2.91
CA MET A 274 8.73 12.86 -2.14
C MET A 274 9.98 13.74 -2.12
N GLY A 275 10.41 14.25 -3.28
CA GLY A 275 11.57 15.14 -3.38
C GLY A 275 11.36 16.46 -2.63
N TYR A 276 10.17 17.04 -2.75
CA TYR A 276 9.80 18.28 -2.05
C TYR A 276 9.86 18.12 -0.52
N GLU A 277 9.27 17.05 0.01
CA GLU A 277 9.29 16.78 1.45
C GLU A 277 10.71 16.43 1.92
N ALA A 278 11.49 15.73 1.09
CA ALA A 278 12.87 15.38 1.43
C ALA A 278 13.78 16.61 1.52
N VAL A 279 13.53 17.64 0.71
CA VAL A 279 14.16 18.97 0.85
C VAL A 279 13.77 19.63 2.16
N CYS A 280 12.52 19.52 2.60
CA CYS A 280 12.05 20.07 3.88
C CYS A 280 12.75 19.39 5.07
N LYS A 281 13.01 18.08 4.96
CA LYS A 281 13.68 17.27 5.98
C LYS A 281 15.21 17.23 5.84
N LYS A 282 15.77 17.84 4.78
CA LYS A 282 17.19 17.80 4.43
C LYS A 282 17.76 16.38 4.26
N LEU A 283 16.95 15.47 3.71
CA LEU A 283 17.31 14.06 3.49
C LEU A 283 17.94 13.87 2.11
N THR A 284 19.27 14.03 2.04
CA THR A 284 20.03 14.02 0.77
C THR A 284 19.76 12.77 -0.06
N ARG A 285 19.73 11.57 0.55
CA ARG A 285 19.55 10.32 -0.20
C ARG A 285 18.18 10.20 -0.85
N SER A 286 17.15 10.65 -0.13
CA SER A 286 15.77 10.66 -0.62
C SER A 286 15.61 11.64 -1.78
N ILE A 287 16.23 12.83 -1.71
CA ILE A 287 16.25 13.80 -2.81
C ILE A 287 16.92 13.19 -4.04
N TRP A 288 18.12 12.62 -3.85
CA TRP A 288 18.86 11.98 -4.92
C TRP A 288 18.06 10.87 -5.59
N SER A 289 17.37 10.04 -4.81
CA SER A 289 16.56 8.94 -5.35
C SER A 289 15.36 9.45 -6.14
N ALA A 290 14.65 10.47 -5.62
CA ALA A 290 13.51 11.07 -6.31
C ALA A 290 13.91 11.78 -7.61
N THR A 291 14.97 12.57 -7.61
CA THR A 291 15.43 13.29 -8.82
C THR A 291 16.06 12.34 -9.84
N THR A 292 16.76 11.28 -9.41
CA THR A 292 17.28 10.24 -10.32
C THR A 292 16.14 9.48 -10.99
N ALA A 293 15.08 9.16 -10.25
CA ALA A 293 13.89 8.54 -10.82
C ALA A 293 13.23 9.45 -11.86
N LEU A 294 13.09 10.75 -11.57
CA LEU A 294 12.57 11.75 -12.52
C LEU A 294 13.45 11.87 -13.77
N GLU A 295 14.78 11.85 -13.61
CA GLU A 295 15.76 11.87 -14.70
C GLU A 295 15.54 10.69 -15.65
N LYS A 296 15.49 9.47 -15.09
CA LYS A 296 15.31 8.22 -15.84
C LYS A 296 13.98 8.15 -16.58
N ILE A 297 12.89 8.60 -15.95
CA ILE A 297 11.59 8.73 -16.61
C ILE A 297 11.65 9.80 -17.70
N GLY A 298 12.39 10.89 -17.46
CA GLY A 298 12.62 11.98 -18.42
C GLY A 298 13.34 11.51 -19.67
N ASP A 299 14.43 10.76 -19.52
CA ASP A 299 15.17 10.14 -20.63
C ASP A 299 14.21 9.31 -21.49
N LYS A 300 13.41 8.45 -20.85
CA LYS A 300 12.43 7.61 -21.56
C LYS A 300 11.33 8.43 -22.24
N ALA A 301 10.88 9.51 -21.60
CA ALA A 301 9.89 10.41 -22.16
C ALA A 301 10.42 11.16 -23.40
N VAL A 302 11.70 11.56 -23.38
CA VAL A 302 12.37 12.18 -24.53
C VAL A 302 12.52 11.17 -25.67
N GLU A 303 12.99 9.96 -25.40
CA GLU A 303 13.09 8.86 -26.39
C GLU A 303 11.74 8.60 -27.08
N ASN A 304 10.66 8.55 -26.29
CA ASN A 304 9.31 8.30 -26.78
C ASN A 304 8.57 9.57 -27.25
N LYS A 305 9.24 10.74 -27.28
CA LYS A 305 8.69 12.04 -27.70
C LYS A 305 7.43 12.48 -26.93
N LEU A 306 7.33 12.10 -25.65
CA LEU A 306 6.22 12.43 -24.75
C LEU A 306 6.34 13.86 -24.20
N ARG A 307 6.06 14.85 -25.04
CA ARG A 307 6.24 16.29 -24.72
C ARG A 307 5.57 16.73 -23.41
N LYS A 308 4.34 16.27 -23.16
CA LYS A 308 3.62 16.59 -21.92
C LYS A 308 4.36 16.06 -20.69
N THR A 309 4.81 14.81 -20.72
CA THR A 309 5.58 14.20 -19.64
C THR A 309 6.88 14.96 -19.38
N VAL A 310 7.62 15.32 -20.43
CA VAL A 310 8.84 16.12 -20.32
C VAL A 310 8.56 17.46 -19.62
N SER A 311 7.45 18.12 -19.98
CA SER A 311 7.00 19.36 -19.36
C SER A 311 6.68 19.19 -17.87
N GLU A 312 5.99 18.11 -17.52
CA GLU A 312 5.65 17.79 -16.13
C GLU A 312 6.87 17.48 -15.28
N ILE A 313 7.88 16.81 -15.85
CA ILE A 313 9.14 16.52 -15.16
C ILE A 313 9.93 17.80 -14.93
N ALA A 314 10.04 18.67 -15.94
CA ALA A 314 10.69 19.97 -15.78
C ALA A 314 10.04 20.81 -14.67
N TYR A 315 8.70 20.88 -14.65
CA TYR A 315 7.95 21.56 -13.59
C TYR A 315 8.16 20.93 -12.21
N SER A 316 8.20 19.59 -12.13
CA SER A 316 8.43 18.89 -10.87
C SER A 316 9.83 19.17 -10.31
N LEU A 317 10.86 19.13 -11.16
CA LEU A 317 12.23 19.47 -10.79
C LEU A 317 12.37 20.95 -10.41
N GLN A 318 11.68 21.86 -11.12
CA GLN A 318 11.59 23.27 -10.75
C GLN A 318 11.03 23.45 -9.34
N ASN A 319 9.96 22.75 -8.98
CA ASN A 319 9.34 22.84 -7.67
C ASN A 319 10.28 22.34 -6.56
N ILE A 320 10.93 21.20 -6.76
CA ILE A 320 11.93 20.68 -5.81
C ILE A 320 13.09 21.68 -5.67
N GLY A 321 13.66 22.16 -6.79
CA GLY A 321 14.80 23.09 -6.79
C GLY A 321 14.46 24.43 -6.15
N THR A 322 13.29 24.97 -6.47
CA THR A 322 12.74 26.19 -5.86
C THR A 322 12.62 26.04 -4.35
N LYS A 323 12.14 24.88 -3.87
CA LYS A 323 12.06 24.60 -2.44
C LYS A 323 13.43 24.47 -1.80
N ALA A 324 14.39 23.88 -2.51
CA ALA A 324 15.76 23.75 -2.04
C ALA A 324 16.43 25.12 -1.87
N THR A 325 16.14 26.06 -2.78
CA THR A 325 16.56 27.46 -2.67
C THR A 325 15.96 28.18 -1.46
N GLU A 326 14.69 27.96 -1.14
CA GLU A 326 14.07 28.50 0.08
C GLU A 326 14.76 27.98 1.34
N ASN A 327 15.12 26.70 1.35
CA ASN A 327 15.76 26.05 2.49
C ASN A 327 17.29 26.25 2.51
N LYS A 328 17.86 26.97 1.54
CA LYS A 328 19.31 27.13 1.33
C LYS A 328 20.05 25.78 1.32
N PHE A 329 19.44 24.79 0.69
CA PHE A 329 19.98 23.43 0.64
C PHE A 329 20.74 23.20 -0.66
N GLU A 330 22.04 23.49 -0.61
CA GLU A 330 22.96 23.48 -1.76
C GLU A 330 22.92 22.18 -2.57
N GLU A 331 23.11 21.05 -1.91
CA GLU A 331 23.14 19.71 -2.50
C GLU A 331 21.89 19.42 -3.35
N ALA A 332 20.73 19.85 -2.86
CA ALA A 332 19.45 19.65 -3.54
C ALA A 332 19.25 20.60 -4.74
N ILE A 333 19.74 21.85 -4.64
CA ILE A 333 19.75 22.78 -5.77
C ILE A 333 20.67 22.23 -6.86
N TRP A 334 21.90 21.86 -6.50
CA TRP A 334 22.85 21.26 -7.44
C TRP A 334 22.23 20.04 -8.12
N ARG A 335 21.69 19.09 -7.34
CA ARG A 335 21.10 17.86 -7.89
C ARG A 335 19.89 18.11 -8.80
N THR A 336 19.03 19.08 -8.48
CA THR A 336 17.87 19.40 -9.34
C THR A 336 18.29 20.11 -10.63
N THR A 337 19.23 21.05 -10.55
CA THR A 337 19.72 21.78 -11.73
C THR A 337 20.50 20.88 -12.70
N ILE A 338 21.31 19.94 -12.22
CA ILE A 338 22.01 18.97 -13.09
C ILE A 338 21.03 17.99 -13.74
N THR A 339 19.97 17.57 -13.05
CA THR A 339 18.92 16.75 -13.66
C THR A 339 18.15 17.52 -14.73
N LEU A 340 17.84 18.80 -14.50
CA LEU A 340 17.26 19.67 -15.52
C LEU A 340 18.19 19.85 -16.72
N GLU A 341 19.49 20.03 -16.50
CA GLU A 341 20.50 20.11 -17.56
C GLU A 341 20.51 18.84 -18.42
N ASN A 342 20.54 17.65 -17.80
CA ASN A 342 20.54 16.37 -18.52
C ASN A 342 19.26 16.21 -19.35
N LEU A 343 18.10 16.52 -18.77
CA LEU A 343 16.83 16.52 -19.50
C LEU A 343 16.87 17.49 -20.69
N GLY A 344 17.38 18.71 -20.49
CA GLY A 344 17.53 19.72 -21.54
C GLY A 344 18.45 19.26 -22.68
N LYS A 345 19.59 18.63 -22.36
CA LYS A 345 20.49 18.05 -23.37
C LYS A 345 19.79 16.98 -24.18
N GLY A 346 19.06 16.06 -23.54
CA GLY A 346 18.29 15.03 -24.23
C GLY A 346 17.25 15.61 -25.20
N ILE A 347 16.54 16.67 -24.77
CA ILE A 347 15.56 17.39 -25.61
C ILE A 347 16.23 18.01 -26.83
N ILE A 348 17.35 18.71 -26.65
CA ILE A 348 18.11 19.35 -27.74
C ILE A 348 18.61 18.29 -28.73
N GLU A 349 19.13 17.17 -28.23
CA GLU A 349 19.64 16.07 -29.07
C GLU A 349 18.55 15.37 -29.85
N SER A 350 17.37 15.20 -29.26
CA SER A 350 16.22 14.52 -29.88
C SER A 350 15.35 15.46 -30.70
N GLU A 351 15.73 16.73 -30.82
CA GLU A 351 14.99 17.77 -31.54
C GLU A 351 13.54 17.92 -31.06
N LEU A 352 13.30 17.68 -29.78
CA LEU A 352 11.97 17.73 -29.19
C LEU A 352 11.65 19.19 -28.79
N ASP A 353 10.42 19.63 -29.06
CA ASP A 353 9.95 20.91 -28.52
C ASP A 353 9.73 20.77 -27.01
N GLY A 354 10.24 21.71 -26.22
CA GLY A 354 10.10 21.70 -24.76
C GLY A 354 11.30 22.22 -23.97
N ILE A 355 12.42 22.50 -24.65
CA ILE A 355 13.64 23.02 -24.00
C ILE A 355 13.39 24.33 -23.24
N TYR A 356 12.49 25.18 -23.74
CA TYR A 356 12.13 26.43 -23.09
C TYR A 356 11.65 26.24 -21.66
N LEU A 357 10.92 25.15 -21.36
CA LEU A 357 10.45 24.86 -20.00
C LEU A 357 11.59 24.45 -19.07
N VAL A 358 12.61 23.76 -19.61
CA VAL A 358 13.81 23.40 -18.83
C VAL A 358 14.65 24.65 -18.55
N VAL A 359 14.82 25.51 -19.54
CA VAL A 359 15.55 26.78 -19.41
C VAL A 359 14.86 27.68 -18.39
N GLU A 360 13.54 27.87 -18.51
CA GLU A 360 12.71 28.62 -17.57
C GLU A 360 12.81 28.04 -16.15
N ALA A 361 12.75 26.72 -16.00
CA ALA A 361 12.90 26.07 -14.69
C ALA A 361 14.25 26.38 -14.03
N ILE A 362 15.36 26.29 -14.78
CA ILE A 362 16.70 26.61 -14.26
C ILE A 362 16.83 28.11 -13.96
N GLU A 363 16.27 28.98 -14.81
CA GLU A 363 16.22 30.43 -14.63
C GLU A 363 15.49 30.81 -13.33
N ILE A 364 14.32 30.22 -13.09
CA ILE A 364 13.52 30.47 -11.88
C ILE A 364 14.30 30.07 -10.63
N ILE A 365 14.95 28.89 -10.63
CA ILE A 365 15.80 28.44 -9.52
C ILE A 365 16.95 29.44 -9.30
N GLY A 366 17.66 29.83 -10.36
CA GLY A 366 18.80 30.74 -10.29
C GLY A 366 18.41 32.14 -9.81
N THR A 367 17.33 32.69 -10.34
CA THR A 367 16.74 33.96 -9.94
C THR A 367 16.34 33.97 -8.48
N LYS A 368 15.72 32.88 -8.00
CA LYS A 368 15.33 32.76 -6.60
C LYS A 368 16.56 32.61 -5.69
N ALA A 369 17.61 31.94 -6.16
CA ALA A 369 18.86 31.80 -5.41
C ALA A 369 19.56 33.15 -5.26
N ALA A 370 19.63 33.93 -6.34
CA ALA A 370 20.20 35.28 -6.33
C ALA A 370 19.42 36.19 -5.37
N LYS A 371 18.08 36.22 -5.46
CA LYS A 371 17.22 37.00 -4.55
C LYS A 371 17.41 36.62 -3.08
N ASN A 372 17.69 35.35 -2.79
CA ASN A 372 17.96 34.85 -1.44
C ASN A 372 19.43 35.01 -1.00
N ARG A 373 20.27 35.68 -1.81
CA ARG A 373 21.72 35.83 -1.62
C ARG A 373 22.42 34.48 -1.43
N PHE A 374 21.96 33.48 -2.17
CA PHE A 374 22.54 32.15 -2.16
C PHE A 374 23.43 32.00 -3.40
N GLU A 375 24.65 32.51 -3.29
CA GLU A 375 25.62 32.64 -4.39
C GLU A 375 25.88 31.30 -5.07
N ILE A 376 26.03 30.22 -4.30
CA ILE A 376 26.35 28.90 -4.83
C ILE A 376 25.22 28.36 -5.73
N GLY A 377 23.96 28.49 -5.29
CA GLY A 377 22.82 28.09 -6.12
C GLY A 377 22.69 28.93 -7.40
N THR A 378 23.01 30.23 -7.30
CA THR A 378 23.04 31.14 -8.47
C THR A 378 24.10 30.70 -9.48
N LEU A 379 25.31 30.39 -8.98
CA LEU A 379 26.42 29.92 -9.80
C LEU A 379 26.09 28.61 -10.50
N HIS A 380 25.52 27.64 -9.78
CA HIS A 380 25.13 26.35 -10.37
C HIS A 380 24.10 26.51 -11.48
N SER A 381 23.01 27.26 -11.27
CA SER A 381 22.03 27.53 -12.32
C SER A 381 22.66 28.15 -13.57
N LYS A 382 23.57 29.13 -13.39
CA LYS A 382 24.29 29.72 -14.52
C LYS A 382 25.20 28.73 -15.24
N GLN A 383 25.92 27.88 -14.50
CA GLN A 383 26.78 26.85 -15.10
C GLN A 383 25.96 25.88 -15.95
N MET A 384 24.81 25.44 -15.44
CA MET A 384 23.92 24.52 -16.17
C MET A 384 23.36 25.19 -17.44
N LEU A 385 22.92 26.45 -17.35
CA LEU A 385 22.46 27.21 -18.53
C LEU A 385 23.56 27.38 -19.58
N ASN A 386 24.79 27.71 -19.17
CA ASN A 386 25.93 27.79 -20.10
C ASN A 386 26.21 26.46 -20.80
N SER A 387 26.11 25.35 -20.08
CA SER A 387 26.27 24.01 -20.68
C SER A 387 25.18 23.70 -21.72
N LEU A 388 23.93 24.08 -21.45
CA LEU A 388 22.83 23.98 -22.43
C LEU A 388 23.05 24.92 -23.63
N LEU A 389 23.59 26.12 -23.41
CA LEU A 389 23.92 27.08 -24.47
C LEU A 389 24.94 26.51 -25.44
N GLU A 390 26.04 25.95 -24.92
CA GLU A 390 27.08 25.31 -25.74
C GLU A 390 26.49 24.16 -26.56
N LYS A 391 25.66 23.32 -25.94
CA LYS A 391 25.01 22.21 -26.64
C LYS A 391 24.03 22.69 -27.72
N SER A 392 23.29 23.76 -27.45
CA SER A 392 22.36 24.38 -28.41
C SER A 392 23.10 24.96 -29.61
N LYS A 393 24.25 25.64 -29.37
CA LYS A 393 25.14 26.15 -30.42
C LYS A 393 25.73 25.03 -31.27
N GLU A 394 26.20 23.95 -30.65
CA GLU A 394 26.70 22.74 -31.34
C GLU A 394 25.66 22.18 -32.32
N LYS A 395 24.38 22.20 -31.95
CA LYS A 395 23.25 21.71 -32.77
C LYS A 395 22.65 22.76 -33.71
N GLY A 396 23.23 23.96 -33.78
CA GLY A 396 22.74 25.03 -34.66
C GLY A 396 21.37 25.61 -34.28
N ARG A 397 20.96 25.47 -33.00
CA ARG A 397 19.65 25.91 -32.49
C ARG A 397 19.69 27.36 -32.03
N THR A 398 19.81 28.30 -32.97
CA THR A 398 20.05 29.74 -32.68
C THR A 398 18.98 30.38 -31.79
N GLU A 399 17.70 30.09 -32.00
CA GLU A 399 16.58 30.65 -31.21
C GLU A 399 16.65 30.20 -29.73
N ILE A 400 16.95 28.92 -29.50
CA ILE A 400 17.11 28.34 -28.16
C ILE A 400 18.35 28.95 -27.49
N SER A 401 19.46 29.09 -28.23
CA SER A 401 20.68 29.73 -27.72
C SER A 401 20.43 31.16 -27.26
N ASN A 402 19.69 31.96 -28.03
CA ASN A 402 19.33 33.34 -27.64
C ASN A 402 18.50 33.35 -26.35
N THR A 403 17.53 32.45 -26.22
CA THR A 403 16.68 32.36 -25.02
C THR A 403 17.49 31.99 -23.78
N ILE A 404 18.46 31.08 -23.91
CA ILE A 404 19.36 30.71 -22.81
C ILE A 404 20.25 31.90 -22.42
N GLU A 405 20.78 32.65 -23.40
CA GLU A 405 21.57 33.86 -23.13
C GLU A 405 20.76 34.93 -22.39
N GLU A 406 19.50 35.15 -22.78
CA GLU A 406 18.57 36.05 -22.08
C GLU A 406 18.32 35.61 -20.63
N SER A 407 18.16 34.30 -20.40
CA SER A 407 17.96 33.72 -19.07
C SER A 407 19.20 33.85 -18.17
N ILE A 408 20.41 33.75 -18.73
CA ILE A 408 21.65 33.99 -17.99
C ILE A 408 21.73 35.47 -17.59
N GLN A 409 21.41 36.38 -18.51
CA GLN A 409 21.42 37.82 -18.24
C GLN A 409 20.37 38.24 -17.22
N SER A 410 19.20 37.57 -17.16
CA SER A 410 18.16 37.88 -16.18
C SER A 410 18.63 37.57 -14.75
N ILE A 411 19.34 36.45 -14.54
CA ILE A 411 19.95 36.09 -13.27
C ILE A 411 21.01 37.13 -12.86
N ASP A 412 21.86 37.58 -13.80
CA ASP A 412 22.95 38.52 -13.54
C ASP A 412 22.50 39.95 -13.18
N LYS A 413 21.26 40.31 -13.51
CA LYS A 413 20.67 41.61 -13.15
C LYS A 413 20.24 41.68 -11.69
N ILE A 414 20.26 40.56 -10.96
CA ILE A 414 19.81 40.50 -9.57
C ILE A 414 21.01 40.78 -8.64
N PRO A 415 20.94 41.85 -7.82
CA PRO A 415 22.05 42.32 -7.01
C PRO A 415 22.34 41.48 -5.75
#